data_AF-A0A2U3QKB1-F1
#
_entry.id   AF-A0A2U3QKB1-F1
#
_cell.length_a   1.000
_cell.length_b   1.000
_cell.length_c   1.000
_cell.angle_alpha   90.00
_cell.angle_beta   90.00
_cell.angle_gamma   90.00
#
_symmetry.space_group_name_H-M   'P 1'
#
loop_
_entity.id
_entity.type
_entity.pdbx_description
1 polymer ?
#
loop_
_entity_poly.entity_id
_entity_poly.type
_entity_poly.pdbx_seq_one_letter_code
_entity_poly.pdbx_strand_id
1 'polypeptide(L)'
;MKKHNINLAVLLIFFFLGAACSSEPGIDKSKFKKLNASAHALKTARIGGASYRQLTEQAVNLSAEVIALKNKVTTKEEKELLDAYSDLSGMYHDGLLLWKYQLEFAPFDFVPKGRIYVGQDIEPIVSKYHFTTESHLYRPTGQQWKSLPEDSIMIVWNNADAQLKIIENMANYR
;
A
#
# COMPACT_ATOMS: atom_id res chain seq x y z
N MET A 1 66.52 22.68 -29.37
CA MET A 1 65.26 23.34 -28.98
C MET A 1 64.10 22.50 -29.51
N LYS A 2 63.40 21.82 -28.59
CA LYS A 2 62.21 20.98 -28.82
C LYS A 2 60.96 21.85 -28.69
N LYS A 3 59.95 21.69 -29.57
CA LYS A 3 58.53 22.14 -29.51
C LYS A 3 57.98 21.99 -30.95
N HIS A 4 56.79 21.48 -31.30
CA HIS A 4 55.62 20.93 -30.62
C HIS A 4 54.92 20.03 -31.66
N ASN A 5 54.88 18.71 -31.47
CA ASN A 5 54.10 17.78 -32.31
C ASN A 5 53.22 16.89 -31.43
N ILE A 6 52.43 17.48 -30.54
CA ILE A 6 51.45 16.75 -29.73
C ILE A 6 50.32 17.74 -29.44
N ASN A 7 49.39 17.95 -30.37
CA ASN A 7 48.15 18.71 -30.10
C ASN A 7 46.98 18.38 -31.05
N LEU A 8 47.06 17.31 -31.85
CA LEU A 8 45.98 16.94 -32.79
C LEU A 8 45.28 15.62 -32.47
N ALA A 9 45.68 14.91 -31.40
CA ALA A 9 45.13 13.59 -31.07
C ALA A 9 44.16 13.59 -29.88
N VAL A 10 44.03 14.70 -29.14
CA VAL A 10 43.20 14.75 -27.91
C VAL A 10 41.79 15.30 -28.17
N LEU A 11 41.54 15.92 -29.32
CA LEU A 11 40.24 16.55 -29.61
C LEU A 11 39.15 15.59 -30.16
N LEU A 12 39.49 14.33 -30.40
CA LEU A 12 38.57 13.32 -30.98
C LEU A 12 38.00 12.32 -29.96
N ILE A 13 38.31 12.47 -28.67
CA ILE A 13 37.81 11.58 -27.60
C ILE A 13 36.52 12.14 -26.95
N PHE A 14 36.14 13.38 -27.24
CA PHE A 14 34.93 14.01 -26.65
C PHE A 14 33.60 13.73 -27.39
N PHE A 15 33.61 12.91 -28.45
CA PHE A 15 32.42 12.66 -29.29
C PHE A 15 31.68 11.33 -29.02
N PHE A 16 32.03 10.59 -27.95
CA PHE A 16 31.38 9.32 -27.58
C PHE A 16 30.62 9.36 -26.24
N LEU A 17 30.21 10.54 -25.76
CA LEU A 17 29.36 10.68 -24.57
C LEU A 17 27.90 11.05 -24.88
N GLY A 18 27.51 11.07 -26.16
CA GLY A 18 26.16 11.47 -26.58
C GLY A 18 25.47 10.40 -27.42
N ALA A 19 25.04 9.29 -26.82
CA ALA A 19 23.93 8.45 -27.31
C ALA A 19 23.68 7.26 -26.38
N ALA A 20 23.33 7.53 -25.12
CA ALA A 20 22.59 6.56 -24.32
C ALA A 20 21.50 7.26 -23.51
N CYS A 21 20.78 8.20 -24.14
CA CYS A 21 19.35 8.34 -23.86
C CYS A 21 18.64 7.10 -24.45
N SER A 22 19.00 5.89 -24.00
CA SER A 22 18.09 4.77 -24.16
C SER A 22 16.94 5.09 -23.23
N SER A 23 15.76 5.38 -23.79
CA SER A 23 14.52 5.42 -23.03
C SER A 23 14.54 4.25 -22.04
N GLU A 24 14.48 4.54 -20.73
CA GLU A 24 14.45 3.49 -19.72
C GLU A 24 13.38 2.47 -20.15
N PRO A 25 13.69 1.16 -20.13
CA PRO A 25 12.70 0.17 -20.51
C PRO A 25 11.47 0.38 -19.64
N GLY A 26 10.31 0.52 -20.27
CA GLY A 26 9.05 0.71 -19.56
C GLY A 26 8.72 -0.47 -18.65
N ILE A 27 7.61 -0.36 -17.92
CA ILE A 27 7.18 -1.39 -16.97
C ILE A 27 6.96 -2.73 -17.67
N ASP A 28 7.64 -3.78 -17.21
CA ASP A 28 7.34 -5.15 -17.62
C ASP A 28 6.06 -5.62 -16.93
N LYS A 29 4.92 -5.39 -17.60
CA LYS A 29 3.59 -5.74 -17.10
C LYS A 29 3.44 -7.24 -16.79
N SER A 30 4.25 -8.11 -17.41
CA SER A 30 4.18 -9.54 -17.17
C SER A 30 4.58 -9.91 -15.74
N LYS A 31 5.55 -9.19 -15.15
CA LYS A 31 5.96 -9.37 -13.74
C LYS A 31 4.82 -9.09 -12.78
N PHE A 32 4.02 -8.07 -13.06
CA PHE A 32 2.94 -7.60 -12.19
C PHE A 32 1.60 -8.33 -12.38
N LYS A 33 1.49 -9.22 -13.38
CA LYS A 33 0.22 -9.87 -13.72
C LYS A 33 -0.44 -10.59 -12.53
N LYS A 34 0.34 -11.35 -11.75
CA LYS A 34 -0.17 -12.07 -10.57
C LYS A 34 -0.58 -11.12 -9.45
N LEU A 35 0.27 -10.13 -9.17
CA LEU A 35 0.03 -9.12 -8.16
C LEU A 35 -1.25 -8.31 -8.46
N ASN A 36 -1.43 -7.89 -9.71
CA ASN A 36 -2.63 -7.21 -10.19
C ASN A 36 -3.88 -8.09 -10.02
N ALA A 37 -3.79 -9.37 -10.41
CA ALA A 37 -4.89 -10.31 -10.25
C ALA A 37 -5.29 -10.49 -8.77
N SER A 38 -4.33 -10.62 -7.86
CA SER A 38 -4.58 -10.70 -6.41
C SER A 38 -5.25 -9.43 -5.87
N ALA A 39 -4.81 -8.25 -6.30
CA ALA A 39 -5.41 -6.98 -5.90
C ALA A 39 -6.89 -6.86 -6.32
N HIS A 40 -7.21 -7.23 -7.56
CA HIS A 40 -8.59 -7.23 -8.06
C HIS A 40 -9.44 -8.33 -7.44
N ALA A 41 -8.88 -9.51 -7.18
CA ALA A 41 -9.58 -10.59 -6.48
C ALA A 41 -10.00 -10.15 -5.06
N LEU A 42 -9.10 -9.49 -4.33
CA LEU A 42 -9.39 -8.94 -3.01
C LEU A 42 -10.48 -7.86 -3.05
N LYS A 43 -10.40 -6.91 -3.99
CA LYS A 43 -11.46 -5.90 -4.20
C LYS A 43 -12.81 -6.54 -4.51
N THR A 44 -12.82 -7.54 -5.40
CA THR A 44 -14.05 -8.24 -5.82
C THR A 44 -14.65 -9.02 -4.66
N ALA A 45 -13.83 -9.75 -3.90
CA ALA A 45 -14.28 -10.46 -2.71
C ALA A 45 -14.92 -9.49 -1.71
N ARG A 46 -14.34 -8.30 -1.51
CA ARG A 46 -14.88 -7.30 -0.59
C ARG A 46 -16.23 -6.79 -1.04
N ILE A 47 -16.34 -6.36 -2.28
CA ILE A 47 -17.60 -5.84 -2.85
C ILE A 47 -18.67 -6.95 -2.83
N GLY A 48 -18.26 -8.20 -3.06
CA GLY A 48 -19.12 -9.38 -2.98
C GLY A 48 -19.53 -9.81 -1.57
N GLY A 49 -19.14 -9.07 -0.52
CA GLY A 49 -19.53 -9.39 0.86
C GLY A 49 -18.86 -10.65 1.40
N ALA A 50 -17.64 -10.97 0.96
CA ALA A 50 -16.89 -12.10 1.49
C ALA A 50 -16.71 -12.00 3.01
N SER A 51 -16.65 -13.14 3.67
CA SER A 51 -16.43 -13.21 5.11
C SER A 51 -15.07 -12.62 5.51
N TYR A 52 -14.93 -12.24 6.78
CA TYR A 52 -13.66 -11.77 7.36
C TYR A 52 -12.49 -12.73 7.05
N ARG A 53 -12.72 -14.04 7.20
CA ARG A 53 -11.71 -15.06 6.90
C ARG A 53 -11.28 -15.05 5.44
N GLN A 54 -12.24 -15.06 4.52
CA GLN A 54 -11.95 -15.04 3.08
C GLN A 54 -11.19 -13.78 2.67
N LEU A 55 -11.57 -12.62 3.23
CA LEU A 55 -10.86 -11.37 2.94
C LEU A 55 -9.45 -11.33 3.53
N THR A 56 -9.26 -11.88 4.72
CA THR A 56 -7.93 -12.05 5.32
C THR A 56 -7.05 -12.94 4.44
N GLU A 57 -7.56 -14.07 3.95
CA GLU A 57 -6.83 -14.96 3.04
C GLU A 57 -6.41 -14.24 1.75
N GLN A 58 -7.32 -13.45 1.14
CA GLN A 58 -7.01 -12.66 -0.06
C GLN A 58 -5.98 -11.55 0.21
N ALA A 59 -6.04 -10.88 1.37
CA ALA A 59 -5.07 -9.85 1.74
C ALA A 59 -3.67 -10.43 1.99
N VAL A 60 -3.59 -11.61 2.62
CA VAL A 60 -2.32 -12.35 2.78
C VAL A 60 -1.73 -12.72 1.42
N ASN A 61 -2.56 -13.19 0.49
CA ASN A 61 -2.11 -13.50 -0.88
C ASN A 61 -1.57 -12.26 -1.60
N LEU A 62 -2.24 -11.10 -1.47
CA LEU A 62 -1.75 -9.84 -2.03
C LEU A 62 -0.36 -9.48 -1.45
N SER A 63 -0.19 -9.53 -0.12
CA SER A 63 1.10 -9.23 0.51
C SER A 63 2.20 -10.19 0.06
N ALA A 64 1.89 -11.48 -0.09
CA ALA A 64 2.84 -12.49 -0.56
C ALA A 64 3.34 -12.16 -1.98
N GLU A 65 2.45 -11.74 -2.88
CA GLU A 65 2.83 -11.33 -4.24
C GLU A 65 3.67 -10.05 -4.25
N VAL A 66 3.40 -9.07 -3.37
CA VAL A 66 4.25 -7.88 -3.19
C VAL A 66 5.67 -8.30 -2.78
N ILE A 67 5.79 -9.16 -1.76
CA ILE A 67 7.08 -9.64 -1.26
C ILE A 67 7.82 -10.43 -2.35
N ALA A 68 7.13 -11.27 -3.10
CA ALA A 68 7.70 -12.10 -4.16
C ALA A 68 8.28 -11.29 -5.33
N LEU A 69 7.82 -10.05 -5.53
CA LEU A 69 8.28 -9.14 -6.58
C LEU A 69 9.37 -8.16 -6.13
N LYS A 70 9.56 -7.95 -4.82
CA LYS A 70 10.51 -6.98 -4.26
C LYS A 70 11.92 -7.02 -4.84
N ASN A 71 12.45 -8.22 -5.08
CA ASN A 71 13.81 -8.40 -5.62
C ASN A 71 13.85 -8.60 -7.14
N LYS A 72 12.70 -8.49 -7.84
CA LYS A 72 12.55 -8.71 -9.29
C LYS A 72 12.27 -7.43 -10.07
N VAL A 73 11.91 -6.36 -9.37
CA VAL A 73 11.76 -5.02 -9.94
C VAL A 73 13.13 -4.39 -10.13
N THR A 74 13.35 -3.84 -11.31
CA THR A 74 14.66 -3.42 -11.81
C THR A 74 14.68 -1.93 -12.15
N THR A 75 13.62 -1.44 -12.79
CA THR A 75 13.52 -0.02 -13.18
C THR A 75 12.93 0.83 -12.06
N LYS A 76 13.04 2.14 -12.20
CA LYS A 76 12.46 3.08 -11.24
C LYS A 76 10.94 2.98 -11.23
N GLU A 77 10.32 2.89 -12.40
CA GLU A 77 8.87 2.80 -12.60
C GLU A 77 8.31 1.50 -12.01
N GLU A 78 9.02 0.38 -12.16
CA GLU A 78 8.63 -0.89 -11.55
C GLU A 78 8.66 -0.80 -10.02
N LYS A 79 9.66 -0.12 -9.44
CA LYS A 79 9.75 0.10 -7.99
C LYS A 79 8.61 0.98 -7.50
N GLU A 80 8.35 2.10 -8.17
CA GLU A 80 7.22 2.99 -7.86
C GLU A 80 5.88 2.23 -7.93
N LEU A 81 5.68 1.40 -8.96
CA LEU A 81 4.48 0.58 -9.07
C LEU A 81 4.38 -0.46 -7.93
N LEU A 82 5.48 -1.11 -7.57
CA LEU A 82 5.50 -2.06 -6.46
C LEU A 82 5.22 -1.39 -5.12
N ASP A 83 5.79 -0.20 -4.88
CA ASP A 83 5.53 0.60 -3.68
C ASP A 83 4.04 0.95 -3.59
N ALA A 84 3.42 1.36 -4.70
CA ALA A 84 1.99 1.61 -4.77
C ALA A 84 1.14 0.37 -4.40
N TYR A 85 1.56 -0.83 -4.82
CA TYR A 85 0.91 -2.09 -4.38
C TYR A 85 1.18 -2.43 -2.92
N SER A 86 2.36 -2.10 -2.40
CA SER A 86 2.68 -2.26 -0.98
C SER A 86 1.77 -1.38 -0.12
N ASP A 87 1.56 -0.13 -0.53
CA ASP A 87 0.61 0.78 0.12
C ASP A 87 -0.82 0.25 0.08
N LEU A 88 -1.26 -0.25 -1.09
CA LEU A 88 -2.56 -0.90 -1.22
C LEU A 88 -2.72 -2.07 -0.25
N SER A 89 -1.69 -2.94 -0.16
CA SER A 89 -1.71 -4.06 0.77
C SER A 89 -1.78 -3.59 2.22
N GLY A 90 -1.08 -2.52 2.58
CA GLY A 90 -1.14 -1.91 3.90
C GLY A 90 -2.55 -1.39 4.23
N MET A 91 -3.20 -0.69 3.28
CA MET A 91 -4.57 -0.19 3.47
C MET A 91 -5.56 -1.33 3.72
N TYR A 92 -5.47 -2.44 2.99
CA TYR A 92 -6.34 -3.60 3.25
C TYR A 92 -6.10 -4.23 4.63
N HIS A 93 -4.84 -4.33 5.07
CA HIS A 93 -4.53 -4.82 6.42
C HIS A 93 -5.05 -3.88 7.50
N ASP A 94 -4.94 -2.56 7.31
CA ASP A 94 -5.50 -1.57 8.25
C ASP A 94 -7.01 -1.77 8.39
N GLY A 95 -7.73 -1.89 7.27
CA GLY A 95 -9.18 -2.11 7.28
C GLY A 95 -9.56 -3.44 7.94
N LEU A 96 -8.84 -4.52 7.62
CA LEU A 96 -9.06 -5.82 8.25
C LEU A 96 -8.80 -5.77 9.76
N LEU A 97 -7.79 -5.03 10.22
CA LEU A 97 -7.51 -4.90 11.66
C LEU A 97 -8.64 -4.16 12.38
N LEU A 98 -9.17 -3.08 11.79
CA LEU A 98 -10.34 -2.38 12.33
C LEU A 98 -11.55 -3.31 12.41
N TRP A 99 -11.83 -4.07 11.35
CA TRP A 99 -12.94 -5.02 11.33
C TRP A 99 -12.75 -6.17 12.33
N LYS A 100 -11.52 -6.65 12.51
CA LYS A 100 -11.20 -7.63 13.56
C LYS A 100 -11.58 -7.10 14.92
N TYR A 101 -11.15 -5.88 15.27
CA TYR A 101 -11.47 -5.26 16.55
C TYR A 101 -12.98 -5.03 16.72
N GLN A 102 -13.67 -4.64 15.65
CA GLN A 102 -15.13 -4.56 15.67
C GLN A 102 -15.77 -5.89 16.07
N LEU A 103 -15.36 -7.00 15.44
CA LEU A 103 -15.91 -8.34 15.72
C LEU A 103 -15.51 -8.86 17.10
N GLU A 104 -14.25 -8.67 17.49
CA GLU A 104 -13.70 -9.15 18.75
C GLU A 104 -14.36 -8.47 19.94
N PHE A 105 -14.65 -7.17 19.83
CA PHE A 105 -15.22 -6.40 20.92
C PHE A 105 -16.75 -6.27 20.90
N ALA A 106 -17.42 -6.61 19.80
CA ALA A 106 -18.88 -6.58 19.69
C ALA A 106 -19.66 -7.34 20.80
N PRO A 107 -19.17 -8.49 21.34
CA PRO A 107 -19.85 -9.18 22.42
C PRO A 107 -19.76 -8.48 23.78
N PHE A 108 -18.87 -7.50 23.95
CA PHE A 108 -18.72 -6.79 25.22
C PHE A 108 -19.49 -5.48 25.20
N ASP A 109 -20.48 -5.37 26.08
CA ASP A 109 -21.35 -4.18 26.20
C ASP A 109 -20.61 -2.89 26.61
N PHE A 110 -19.32 -2.97 26.96
CA PHE A 110 -18.54 -1.76 27.28
C PHE A 110 -18.22 -0.93 26.05
N VAL A 111 -18.19 -1.52 24.84
CA VAL A 111 -18.02 -0.76 23.59
C VAL A 111 -19.40 -0.40 23.05
N PRO A 112 -19.75 0.90 22.91
CA PRO A 112 -21.03 1.30 22.35
C PRO A 112 -21.22 0.73 20.94
N LYS A 113 -22.47 0.35 20.62
CA LYS A 113 -22.83 -0.10 19.27
C LYS A 113 -22.41 0.93 18.21
N GLY A 114 -21.91 0.45 17.08
CA GLY A 114 -21.41 1.30 16.00
C GLY A 114 -20.04 1.92 16.26
N ARG A 115 -19.28 1.42 17.24
CA ARG A 115 -17.93 1.90 17.55
C ARG A 115 -16.93 0.76 17.63
N ILE A 116 -15.67 1.10 17.41
CA ILE A 116 -14.52 0.19 17.43
C ILE A 116 -13.60 0.64 18.55
N TYR A 117 -13.20 -0.30 19.42
CA TYR A 117 -12.23 -0.05 20.48
C TYR A 117 -10.86 0.32 19.92
N VAL A 118 -10.24 1.39 20.44
CA VAL A 118 -8.89 1.82 20.05
C VAL A 118 -7.88 1.20 21.01
N GLY A 119 -7.30 0.07 20.61
CA GLY A 119 -6.14 -0.53 21.28
C GLY A 119 -4.81 0.02 20.76
N GLN A 120 -3.69 -0.47 21.32
CA GLN A 120 -2.34 -0.10 20.88
C GLN A 120 -2.11 -0.36 19.38
N ASP A 121 -2.67 -1.44 18.83
CA ASP A 121 -2.51 -1.76 17.41
C ASP A 121 -3.35 -0.84 16.49
N ILE A 122 -4.36 -0.18 17.03
CA ILE A 122 -5.28 0.70 16.29
C ILE A 122 -4.82 2.16 16.32
N GLU A 123 -4.11 2.61 17.36
CA GLU A 123 -3.59 3.98 17.46
C GLU A 123 -2.76 4.42 16.23
N PRO A 124 -1.89 3.58 15.62
CA PRO A 124 -1.20 3.93 14.38
C PRO A 124 -2.16 4.19 13.20
N ILE A 125 -3.25 3.44 13.11
CA ILE A 125 -4.28 3.60 12.07
C ILE A 125 -5.06 4.90 12.31
N VAL A 126 -5.45 5.17 13.56
CA VAL A 126 -6.11 6.43 13.94
C VAL A 126 -5.26 7.63 13.51
N SER A 127 -3.96 7.58 13.78
CA SER A 127 -3.02 8.62 13.36
C SER A 127 -2.92 8.72 11.84
N LYS A 128 -2.69 7.59 11.15
CA LYS A 128 -2.51 7.51 9.68
C LYS A 128 -3.70 8.07 8.90
N TYR A 129 -4.92 7.77 9.33
CA TYR A 129 -6.15 8.22 8.65
C TYR A 129 -6.81 9.42 9.33
N HIS A 130 -6.20 9.97 10.39
CA HIS A 130 -6.69 11.12 11.14
C HIS A 130 -8.13 10.91 11.66
N PHE A 131 -8.43 9.70 12.14
CA PHE A 131 -9.76 9.38 12.63
C PHE A 131 -10.10 10.16 13.91
N THR A 132 -11.34 10.65 13.97
CA THR A 132 -11.86 11.23 15.22
C THR A 132 -12.09 10.12 16.23
N THR A 133 -11.59 10.31 17.45
CA THR A 133 -11.80 9.38 18.55
C THR A 133 -12.65 10.00 19.65
N GLU A 134 -13.33 9.15 20.40
CA GLU A 134 -14.10 9.52 21.59
C GLU A 134 -13.50 8.83 22.81
N SER A 135 -13.33 9.58 23.90
CA SER A 135 -12.80 9.06 25.16
C SER A 135 -13.94 8.56 26.05
N HIS A 136 -13.71 7.41 26.70
CA HIS A 136 -14.69 6.69 27.50
C HIS A 136 -14.08 6.32 28.85
N LEU A 137 -14.91 6.28 29.89
CA LEU A 137 -14.54 5.81 31.22
C LEU A 137 -15.15 4.44 31.49
N TYR A 138 -14.32 3.41 31.64
CA TYR A 138 -14.79 2.11 32.12
C TYR A 138 -15.02 2.17 33.64
N ARG A 139 -16.28 2.41 34.03
CA ARG A 139 -16.67 2.68 35.43
C ARG A 139 -16.16 1.65 36.44
N PRO A 140 -16.13 0.33 36.17
CA PRO A 140 -15.66 -0.63 37.17
C PRO A 140 -14.21 -0.45 37.61
N THR A 141 -13.31 0.01 36.71
CA THR A 141 -11.88 0.19 37.03
C THR A 141 -11.44 1.65 37.05
N GLY A 142 -12.28 2.57 36.59
CA GLY A 142 -11.90 3.97 36.40
C GLY A 142 -10.93 4.20 35.23
N GLN A 143 -10.66 3.17 34.42
CA GLN A 143 -9.72 3.26 33.31
C GLN A 143 -10.33 4.02 32.13
N GLN A 144 -9.56 4.97 31.60
CA GLN A 144 -9.87 5.69 30.36
C GLN A 144 -9.50 4.84 29.15
N TRP A 145 -10.33 4.87 28.12
CA TRP A 145 -10.06 4.22 26.84
C TRP A 145 -10.70 5.03 25.71
N LYS A 146 -10.37 4.72 24.45
CA LYS A 146 -10.89 5.45 23.29
C LYS A 146 -11.63 4.52 22.33
N SER A 147 -12.57 5.08 21.57
CA SER A 147 -13.16 4.40 20.41
C SER A 147 -13.20 5.30 19.19
N LEU A 148 -13.33 4.67 18.03
CA LEU A 148 -13.54 5.33 16.74
C LEU A 148 -14.87 4.83 16.12
N PRO A 149 -15.52 5.62 15.25
CA PRO A 149 -16.76 5.24 14.58
C PRO A 149 -16.60 4.01 13.67
N GLU A 150 -17.57 3.10 13.63
CA GLU A 150 -17.50 1.91 12.77
C GLU A 150 -17.32 2.24 11.29
N ASP A 151 -17.92 3.31 10.77
CA ASP A 151 -17.77 3.76 9.38
C ASP A 151 -16.34 4.18 8.99
N SER A 152 -15.46 4.38 9.97
CA SER A 152 -14.01 4.53 9.76
C SER A 152 -13.44 3.31 9.04
N ILE A 153 -14.10 2.16 9.16
CA ILE A 153 -13.87 1.02 8.30
C ILE A 153 -13.96 1.53 6.86
N MET A 154 -15.16 1.81 6.34
CA MET A 154 -15.41 2.18 4.93
C MET A 154 -14.43 3.22 4.36
N ILE A 155 -13.99 4.21 5.15
CA ILE A 155 -12.97 5.18 4.75
C ILE A 155 -11.68 4.51 4.27
N VAL A 156 -11.15 3.53 5.02
CA VAL A 156 -9.94 2.79 4.64
C VAL A 156 -10.13 2.02 3.33
N TRP A 157 -11.29 1.37 3.12
CA TRP A 157 -11.57 0.62 1.90
C TRP A 157 -11.73 1.56 0.70
N ASN A 158 -12.32 2.75 0.89
CA ASN A 158 -12.40 3.77 -0.15
C ASN A 158 -11.01 4.28 -0.56
N ASN A 159 -10.10 4.43 0.40
CA ASN A 159 -8.71 4.77 0.12
C ASN A 159 -7.99 3.65 -0.64
N ALA A 160 -8.23 2.38 -0.28
CA ALA A 160 -7.72 1.23 -1.03
C ALA A 160 -8.26 1.19 -2.48
N ASP A 161 -9.55 1.48 -2.68
CA ASP A 161 -10.15 1.58 -4.02
C ASP A 161 -9.54 2.72 -4.84
N ALA A 162 -9.24 3.86 -4.22
CA ALA A 162 -8.56 4.98 -4.86
C ALA A 162 -7.12 4.62 -5.24
N GLN A 163 -6.39 3.95 -4.34
CA GLN A 163 -5.04 3.47 -4.59
C GLN A 163 -4.98 2.47 -5.75
N LEU A 164 -5.97 1.58 -5.86
CA LEU A 164 -6.04 0.66 -7.00
C LEU A 164 -6.22 1.40 -8.33
N LYS A 165 -7.00 2.50 -8.37
CA LYS A 165 -7.10 3.34 -9.58
C LYS A 165 -5.79 4.01 -9.93
N ILE A 166 -5.01 4.45 -8.94
CA ILE A 166 -3.67 5.02 -9.15
C ILE A 166 -2.76 3.96 -9.79
N ILE A 167 -2.76 2.74 -9.24
CA ILE A 167 -2.02 1.60 -9.78
C ILE A 167 -2.42 1.29 -11.23
N GLU A 168 -3.73 1.25 -11.53
CA GLU A 168 -4.26 1.03 -12.88
C GLU A 168 -3.74 2.11 -13.85
N ASN A 169 -3.68 3.37 -13.41
CA ASN A 169 -3.16 4.46 -14.23
C ASN A 169 -1.65 4.32 -14.46
N MET A 170 -0.87 3.99 -13.41
CA MET A 170 0.57 3.77 -13.52
C MET A 170 0.90 2.62 -14.47
N ALA A 171 0.13 1.54 -14.44
CA ALA A 171 0.34 0.37 -15.28
C ALA A 171 -0.07 0.60 -16.75
N ASN A 172 -0.91 1.59 -17.05
CA ASN A 172 -1.48 1.82 -18.38
C ASN A 172 -0.97 3.07 -19.10
N TYR A 173 -0.55 4.11 -18.37
CA TYR A 173 -0.21 5.42 -18.93
C TYR A 173 1.25 5.81 -18.70
N ARG A 174 2.23 5.00 -19.12
CA ARG A 174 3.62 5.41 -19.37
C ARG A 174 4.28 4.53 -20.43
#